data_AF-H3GKZ5-F1
#
_entry.id   AF-H3GKZ5-F1
#
_cell.length_a   1.000
_cell.length_b   1.000
_cell.length_c   1.000
_cell.angle_alpha   90.00
_cell.angle_beta   90.00
_cell.angle_gamma   90.00
#
_symmetry.space_group_name_H-M   'P 1'
#
loop_
_entity.id
_entity.type
_entity.pdbx_description
1 polymer ?
#
loop_
_entity_poly.entity_id
_entity_poly.type
_entity_poly.pdbx_seq_one_letter_code
_entity_poly.pdbx_strand_id
1 'polypeptide(L)'
;MKAVLAVVATALLLACSPAEALDREMRLRVVSSVHANERVLVTGQAEREKRHGNCVDDGTRNQDPVCASNGKKYLNMNRFEYNKCLIKVEDGEDITIVDLEFCREAMLEDIESEGLA
;
A
#
# COMPACT_ATOMS: atom_id res chain seq x y z
N MET A 1 17.07 39.42 -44.03
CA MET A 1 17.53 38.27 -43.22
C MET A 1 17.71 38.72 -41.78
N LYS A 2 16.72 38.48 -40.89
CA LYS A 2 16.74 38.65 -39.41
C LYS A 2 15.29 38.70 -38.88
N ALA A 3 14.45 37.72 -39.25
CA ALA A 3 13.09 37.64 -38.70
C ALA A 3 12.52 36.22 -38.65
N VAL A 4 13.33 35.19 -38.93
CA VAL A 4 12.87 33.79 -38.96
C VAL A 4 13.42 32.99 -37.78
N LEU A 5 14.44 33.50 -37.08
CA LEU A 5 15.10 32.78 -35.97
C LEU A 5 14.44 32.99 -34.59
N ALA A 6 13.56 33.99 -34.44
CA ALA A 6 12.97 34.31 -33.13
C ALA A 6 11.73 33.47 -32.78
N VAL A 7 11.02 32.94 -33.78
CA VAL A 7 9.74 32.21 -33.55
C VAL A 7 9.98 30.75 -33.14
N VAL A 8 11.10 30.16 -33.56
CA VAL A 8 11.44 28.77 -33.23
C VAL A 8 11.90 28.64 -31.78
N ALA A 9 12.58 29.64 -31.23
CA ALA A 9 13.07 29.64 -29.86
C ALA A 9 11.95 29.75 -28.81
N THR A 10 10.83 30.41 -29.13
CA THR A 10 9.69 30.55 -28.23
C THR A 10 8.77 29.33 -28.20
N ALA A 11 8.73 28.53 -29.27
CA ALA A 11 7.92 27.30 -29.31
C ALA A 11 8.57 26.13 -28.54
N LEU A 12 9.90 26.14 -28.38
CA LEU A 12 10.65 25.09 -27.70
C LEU A 12 10.68 25.22 -26.17
N LEU A 13 10.38 26.40 -25.62
CA LEU A 13 10.38 26.64 -24.17
C LEU A 13 9.08 26.23 -23.47
N LEU A 14 7.98 26.03 -24.21
CA LEU A 14 6.69 25.59 -23.65
C LEU A 14 6.56 24.07 -23.49
N ALA A 15 7.55 23.29 -23.96
CA ALA A 15 7.56 21.83 -23.81
C ALA A 15 8.36 21.34 -22.58
N CYS A 16 8.98 22.26 -21.84
CA CYS A 16 9.67 21.98 -20.58
C CYS A 16 8.92 22.60 -19.41
N SER A 17 7.63 22.31 -19.26
CA SER A 17 7.16 22.13 -17.89
C SER A 17 7.97 20.96 -17.32
N PRO A 18 8.52 21.06 -16.09
CA PRO A 18 8.71 19.82 -15.36
C PRO A 18 7.30 19.23 -15.33
N ALA A 19 7.10 18.10 -16.00
CA ALA A 19 6.18 17.14 -15.46
C ALA A 19 6.71 16.94 -14.05
N GLU A 20 6.10 17.63 -13.08
CA GLU A 20 6.22 17.31 -11.68
C GLU A 20 5.79 15.85 -11.63
N ALA A 21 6.79 15.00 -11.74
CA ALA A 21 6.65 13.59 -11.90
C ALA A 21 6.17 13.09 -10.55
N LEU A 22 4.86 13.21 -10.32
CA LEU A 22 4.13 12.66 -9.18
C LEU A 22 4.92 12.86 -7.89
N ASP A 23 4.89 14.09 -7.37
CA ASP A 23 5.34 14.41 -6.03
C ASP A 23 4.99 13.25 -5.09
N ARG A 24 6.02 12.66 -4.49
CA ARG A 24 5.92 11.43 -3.70
C ARG A 24 5.02 11.63 -2.47
N GLU A 25 4.80 12.88 -2.08
CA GLU A 25 4.05 13.29 -0.91
C GLU A 25 2.54 13.44 -1.21
N MET A 26 2.16 13.67 -2.48
CA MET A 26 0.77 13.78 -2.92
C MET A 26 0.24 12.54 -3.67
N ARG A 27 0.99 11.43 -3.66
CA ARG A 27 0.41 10.14 -3.98
C ARG A 27 -0.47 9.74 -2.80
N LEU A 28 -1.79 9.76 -2.98
CA LEU A 28 -2.61 8.75 -2.30
C LEU A 28 -1.86 7.45 -2.44
N ARG A 29 -1.61 6.72 -1.35
CA ARG A 29 -1.06 5.37 -1.39
C ARG A 29 -2.06 4.58 -2.21
N VAL A 30 -1.90 4.61 -3.53
CA VAL A 30 -2.70 3.83 -4.45
C VAL A 30 -2.36 2.44 -3.99
N VAL A 31 -3.32 1.85 -3.27
CA VAL A 31 -3.30 0.43 -2.96
C VAL A 31 -2.94 -0.16 -4.31
N SER A 32 -1.76 -0.79 -4.39
CA SER A 32 -1.42 -1.49 -5.61
C SER A 32 -2.62 -2.35 -5.96
N SER A 33 -2.81 -2.67 -7.23
CA SER A 33 -3.84 -3.61 -7.67
C SER A 33 -3.54 -5.03 -7.14
N VAL A 34 -3.43 -5.16 -5.82
CA VAL A 34 -3.33 -6.35 -4.99
C VAL A 34 -4.68 -6.56 -4.29
N HIS A 35 -5.79 -6.32 -5.01
CA HIS A 35 -6.78 -7.40 -5.03
C HIS A 35 -5.99 -8.64 -5.40
N ALA A 36 -6.06 -9.69 -4.57
CA ALA A 36 -5.34 -10.94 -4.77
C ALA A 36 -5.33 -11.25 -6.27
N ASN A 37 -4.18 -11.08 -6.91
CA ASN A 37 -4.10 -11.24 -8.35
C ASN A 37 -4.53 -12.67 -8.63
N GLU A 38 -5.65 -12.87 -9.31
CA GLU A 38 -6.25 -14.21 -9.51
C GLU A 38 -5.26 -15.17 -10.20
N ARG A 39 -4.25 -14.63 -10.90
CA ARG A 39 -3.18 -15.40 -11.54
C ARG A 39 -2.04 -15.79 -10.59
N VAL A 40 -2.04 -15.29 -9.36
CA VAL A 40 -1.06 -15.63 -8.32
C VAL A 40 -1.63 -16.76 -7.47
N LEU A 41 -1.27 -17.98 -7.85
CA LEU A 41 -1.55 -19.18 -7.07
C LEU A 41 -0.56 -19.28 -5.91
N VAL A 42 -0.98 -18.88 -4.71
CA VAL A 42 -0.22 -19.13 -3.48
C VAL A 42 -0.49 -20.57 -3.05
N THR A 43 0.44 -21.48 -3.32
CA THR A 43 0.36 -22.84 -2.80
C THR A 43 0.66 -22.83 -1.30
N GLY A 44 -0.02 -23.68 -0.53
CA GLY A 44 0.24 -23.84 0.92
C GLY A 44 1.64 -24.38 1.26
N GLN A 45 2.48 -24.63 0.25
CA GLN A 45 3.85 -25.11 0.37
C GLN A 45 4.88 -23.97 0.40
N ALA A 46 4.48 -22.72 0.11
CA ALA A 46 5.38 -21.58 0.24
C ALA A 46 5.77 -21.40 1.71
N GLU A 47 7.06 -21.60 2.01
CA GLU A 47 7.58 -21.32 3.35
C GLU A 47 7.55 -19.81 3.58
N ARG A 48 6.76 -19.42 4.59
CA ARG A 48 6.68 -18.03 5.03
C ARG A 48 8.03 -17.62 5.63
N GLU A 49 8.53 -16.46 5.21
CA GLU A 49 9.67 -15.82 5.86
C GLU A 49 9.36 -15.60 7.34
N LYS A 50 10.08 -16.32 8.20
CA LYS A 50 9.91 -16.24 9.66
C LYS A 50 10.57 -15.00 10.26
N ARG A 51 11.46 -14.36 9.49
CA ARG A 51 12.21 -13.17 9.89
C ARG A 51 12.48 -12.30 8.68
N HIS A 52 12.30 -10.99 8.87
CA HIS A 52 12.75 -9.95 7.95
C HIS A 52 13.42 -8.85 8.77
N GLY A 53 14.73 -8.73 8.65
CA GLY A 53 15.52 -7.89 9.56
C GLY A 53 15.32 -8.29 11.03
N ASN A 54 14.86 -7.34 11.85
CA ASN A 54 14.53 -7.51 13.26
C ASN A 54 13.05 -7.90 13.52
N CYS A 55 12.23 -8.01 12.48
CA CYS A 55 10.83 -8.42 12.61
C CYS A 55 10.73 -9.94 12.69
N VAL A 56 10.00 -10.45 13.69
CA VAL A 56 9.92 -11.88 14.00
C VAL A 56 8.49 -12.39 13.89
N ASP A 57 8.32 -13.47 13.13
CA ASP A 57 7.08 -14.23 13.06
C ASP A 57 7.31 -15.61 13.68
N ASP A 58 6.55 -15.92 14.73
CA ASP A 58 6.80 -17.10 15.58
C ASP A 58 6.21 -18.41 15.03
N GLY A 59 5.37 -18.34 13.99
CA GLY A 59 4.69 -19.53 13.49
C GLY A 59 3.19 -19.59 13.77
N THR A 60 2.66 -18.76 14.67
CA THR A 60 1.35 -19.00 15.27
C THR A 60 0.21 -18.77 14.26
N ARG A 61 -0.72 -19.74 14.18
CA ARG A 61 -1.83 -19.76 13.22
C ARG A 61 -3.22 -19.87 13.88
N ASN A 62 -3.34 -19.57 15.17
CA ASN A 62 -4.64 -19.48 15.84
C ASN A 62 -5.52 -18.42 15.15
N GLN A 63 -6.82 -18.67 15.12
CA GLN A 63 -7.81 -17.78 14.51
C GLN A 63 -8.41 -16.86 15.58
N ASP A 64 -7.58 -15.95 16.09
CA ASP A 64 -7.96 -14.97 17.12
C ASP A 64 -7.82 -13.56 16.53
N PRO A 65 -8.72 -13.15 15.62
CA PRO A 65 -8.50 -12.00 14.74
C PRO A 65 -8.44 -10.68 15.51
N VAL A 66 -7.58 -9.78 15.04
CA VAL A 66 -7.44 -8.42 15.56
C VAL A 66 -7.56 -7.39 14.44
N CYS A 67 -8.14 -6.22 14.74
CA CYS A 67 -8.21 -5.11 13.80
C CYS A 67 -7.13 -4.08 14.11
N ALA A 68 -6.52 -3.52 13.07
CA ALA A 68 -5.52 -2.47 13.18
C ALA A 68 -6.00 -1.15 12.57
N SER A 69 -5.38 -0.05 12.99
CA SER A 69 -5.67 1.32 12.56
C SER A 69 -5.49 1.59 11.07
N ASN A 70 -4.87 0.66 10.32
CA ASN A 70 -4.74 0.70 8.87
C ASN A 70 -5.92 0.02 8.13
N GLY A 71 -7.01 -0.30 8.83
CA GLY A 71 -8.21 -0.92 8.27
C GLY A 71 -8.07 -2.42 8.01
N LYS A 72 -6.92 -3.03 8.33
CA LYS A 72 -6.67 -4.45 8.08
C LYS A 72 -6.96 -5.31 9.29
N LYS A 73 -7.69 -6.40 9.05
CA LYS A 73 -7.90 -7.49 10.00
C LYS A 73 -6.76 -8.52 9.87
N TYR A 74 -6.00 -8.71 10.95
CA TYR A 74 -4.95 -9.72 11.05
C TYR A 74 -5.48 -11.00 11.68
N LEU A 75 -4.90 -12.15 11.31
CA LEU A 75 -5.32 -13.48 11.78
C LEU A 75 -5.23 -13.62 13.30
N ASN A 76 -4.18 -13.05 13.90
CA ASN A 76 -3.90 -13.07 15.33
C ASN A 76 -2.89 -11.98 15.69
N MET A 77 -2.63 -11.82 16.99
CA MET A 77 -1.69 -10.83 17.52
C MET A 77 -0.27 -11.01 16.99
N ASN A 78 0.21 -12.26 16.83
CA ASN A 78 1.54 -12.49 16.26
C ASN A 78 1.65 -11.91 14.84
N ARG A 79 0.61 -12.11 14.02
CA ARG A 79 0.56 -11.56 12.65
C ARG A 79 0.47 -10.04 12.67
N PHE A 80 -0.26 -9.45 13.59
CA PHE A 80 -0.29 -8.00 13.76
C PHE A 80 1.11 -7.46 14.10
N GLU A 81 1.77 -7.96 15.13
CA GLU A 81 3.08 -7.46 15.57
C GLU A 81 4.17 -7.61 14.50
N TYR A 82 4.17 -8.75 13.79
CA TYR A 82 5.08 -8.94 12.67
C TYR A 82 4.88 -7.88 11.58
N ASN A 83 3.63 -7.64 11.17
CA ASN A 83 3.32 -6.65 10.13
C ASN A 83 3.53 -5.21 10.62
N LYS A 84 3.22 -4.91 11.88
CA LYS A 84 3.52 -3.62 12.50
C LYS A 84 5.01 -3.30 12.41
N CYS A 85 5.86 -4.28 12.72
CA CYS A 85 7.31 -4.13 12.58
C CYS A 85 7.73 -3.87 11.12
N LEU A 86 7.20 -4.65 10.17
CA LEU A 86 7.51 -4.46 8.75
C LEU A 86 7.12 -3.05 8.26
N ILE A 87 5.87 -2.64 8.52
CA ILE A 87 5.34 -1.32 8.15
C ILE A 87 6.20 -0.20 8.76
N LYS A 88 6.62 -0.35 10.02
CA LYS A 88 7.50 0.62 10.67
C LYS A 88 8.88 0.71 10.03
N VAL A 89 9.44 -0.40 9.56
CA VAL A 89 10.75 -0.45 8.91
C VAL A 89 10.68 0.05 7.47
N GLU A 90 9.62 -0.29 6.73
CA GLU A 90 9.48 -0.02 5.30
C GLU A 90 8.87 1.36 5.02
N ASP A 91 7.82 1.72 5.77
CA ASP A 91 7.01 2.93 5.53
C ASP A 91 7.24 4.01 6.60
N GLY A 92 7.85 3.67 7.74
CA GLY A 92 7.97 4.59 8.88
C GLY A 92 6.66 4.85 9.62
N GLU A 93 5.60 4.10 9.29
CA GLU A 93 4.28 4.21 9.90
C GLU A 93 4.17 3.32 11.16
N ASP A 94 3.37 3.75 12.13
CA ASP A 94 3.06 2.97 13.33
C ASP A 94 1.56 2.66 13.38
N ILE A 95 1.20 1.38 13.46
CA ILE A 95 -0.19 0.93 13.50
C ILE A 95 -0.54 0.40 14.89
N THR A 96 -1.78 0.65 15.31
CA THR A 96 -2.30 0.26 16.63
C THR A 96 -3.51 -0.63 16.49
N ILE A 97 -3.82 -1.41 17.53
CA ILE A 97 -5.08 -2.15 17.61
C ILE A 97 -6.24 -1.18 17.77
N VAL A 98 -7.31 -1.41 17.02
CA VAL A 98 -8.58 -0.66 17.10
C VAL A 98 -9.74 -1.66 17.16
N ASP A 99 -10.96 -1.14 17.32
CA ASP A 99 -12.15 -1.99 17.38
C ASP A 99 -12.37 -2.79 16.09
N LEU A 100 -12.90 -4.01 16.19
CA LEU A 100 -13.19 -4.86 15.04
C LEU A 100 -14.24 -4.24 14.10
N GLU A 101 -15.12 -3.38 14.61
CA GLU A 101 -16.11 -2.64 13.82
C GLU A 101 -15.44 -1.72 12.79
N PHE A 102 -14.32 -1.08 13.14
CA PHE A 102 -13.56 -0.25 12.20
C PHE A 102 -13.10 -1.03 10.96
N CYS A 103 -12.58 -2.26 11.13
CA CYS A 103 -12.19 -3.10 9.99
C CYS A 103 -13.39 -3.64 9.20
N ARG A 104 -14.57 -3.70 9.81
CA ARG A 104 -15.80 -4.07 9.10
C ARG A 104 -16.25 -2.93 8.21
N GLU A 105 -16.26 -1.70 8.73
CA GLU A 105 -16.59 -0.49 7.98
C GLU A 105 -15.61 -0.30 6.82
N ALA A 106 -14.30 -0.38 7.07
CA ALA A 106 -13.29 -0.29 6.02
C ALA A 106 -13.49 -1.32 4.90
N MET A 107 -13.86 -2.56 5.25
CA MET A 107 -14.17 -3.60 4.26
C MET A 107 -15.43 -3.28 3.45
N LEU A 108 -16.46 -2.69 4.06
CA LEU A 108 -17.68 -2.29 3.35
C LEU A 108 -17.39 -1.13 2.39
N GLU A 109 -16.60 -0.14 2.82
CA GLU A 109 -16.15 0.96 1.97
C GLU A 109 -15.37 0.44 0.75
N ASP A 110 -14.47 -0.54 0.93
CA ASP A 110 -13.74 -1.18 -0.16
C ASP A 110 -14.70 -1.86 -1.15
N ILE A 111 -15.66 -2.67 -0.66
CA ILE A 111 -16.67 -3.36 -1.49
C ILE A 111 -17.53 -2.37 -2.28
N GLU A 112 -17.98 -1.30 -1.62
CA GLU A 112 -18.76 -0.24 -2.25
C GLU A 112 -17.95 0.48 -3.34
N SER A 113 -16.67 0.73 -3.09
CA SER A 113 -15.76 1.35 -4.06
C SER A 113 -15.53 0.50 -5.32
N GLU A 114 -15.60 -0.83 -5.18
CA GLU A 114 -15.52 -1.79 -6.28
C GLU A 114 -16.85 -1.94 -7.05
N GLY A 115 -17.94 -1.33 -6.57
CA GLY A 115 -19.27 -1.46 -7.19
C GLY A 115 -19.89 -2.85 -7.01
N LEU A 116 -19.50 -3.56 -5.96
CA LEU A 116 -19.98 -4.91 -5.63
C LEU A 116 -21.12 -4.92 -4.59
N ALA A 117 -21.57 -3.74 -4.15
CA ALA A 117 -22.63 -3.53 -3.16
C ALA A 117 -24.05 -3.51 -3.77
#